data_AF-A0A5K1HJV4-F1
#
_entry.id   AF-A0A5K1HJV4-F1
#
_cell.length_a   1.000
_cell.length_b   1.000
_cell.length_c   1.000
_cell.angle_alpha   90.00
_cell.angle_beta   90.00
_cell.angle_gamma   90.00
#
_symmetry.space_group_name_H-M   'P 1'
#
loop_
_entity.id
_entity.type
_entity.pdbx_description
1 polymer ?
#
loop_
_entity_poly.entity_id
_entity_poly.type
_entity_poly.pdbx_seq_one_letter_code
_entity_poly.pdbx_strand_id
1 'polypeptide(L)' 'MLETISDLKITSKLLDQKTDDNESVLDQNYKKLGCNIKTIDPKAPEFKLLEEYFDNTKGGYSKVKIGEIY' A
#
# COMPACT_ATOMS: atom_id res chain seq x y z
N MET A 1 6.59 13.24 14.07
CA MET A 1 7.92 13.55 13.52
C MET A 1 8.97 12.50 13.91
N LEU A 2 9.03 12.07 15.17
CA LEU A 2 9.90 10.95 15.57
C LEU A 2 9.47 9.61 14.95
N GLU A 3 8.16 9.36 14.87
CA GLU A 3 7.60 8.16 14.24
C GLU A 3 8.02 8.05 12.77
N THR A 4 7.83 9.12 11.99
CA THR A 4 8.23 9.17 10.57
C THR A 4 9.73 8.92 10.36
N ILE A 5 10.59 9.34 11.30
CA ILE A 5 12.03 9.07 11.24
C ILE A 5 12.34 7.60 11.56
N SER A 6 11.62 7.02 12.52
CA SER A 6 11.71 5.59 12.83
C SER A 6 11.29 4.73 11.63
N ASP A 7 10.19 5.09 10.96
CA ASP A 7 9.69 4.38 9.77
C ASP A 7 10.65 4.49 8.59
N LEU A 8 11.27 5.66 8.39
CA LEU A 8 12.34 5.83 7.39
C LEU A 8 13.55 4.93 7.68
N LYS A 9 13.94 4.81 8.95
CA LYS A 9 15.05 3.93 9.36
C LYS A 9 14.72 2.45 9.10
N ILE A 10 13.48 2.04 9.35
CA ILE A 10 13.02 0.67 9.06
C ILE A 10 13.00 0.43 7.55
N THR A 11 12.46 1.37 6.77
CA THR A 11 12.44 1.32 5.30
C THR A 11 13.85 1.17 4.73
N SER A 12 14.81 1.98 5.19
CA SER A 12 16.21 1.89 4.75
C SER A 12 16.80 0.51 5.03
N LYS A 13 16.57 -0.04 6.23
CA LYS A 13 17.04 -1.38 6.59
C LYS A 13 16.40 -2.48 5.75
N LEU A 14 15.14 -2.30 5.35
CA LEU A 14 14.42 -3.26 4.52
C LEU A 14 15.01 -3.28 3.10
N LEU A 15 15.36 -2.12 2.54
CA LEU A 15 16.02 -2.02 1.23
C LEU A 15 17.42 -2.66 1.23
N ASP A 16 18.20 -2.49 2.30
CA ASP A 16 19.58 -3.00 2.41
C ASP A 16 19.69 -4.54 2.50
N GLN A 17 18.58 -5.26 2.64
CA GLN A 17 18.58 -6.73 2.69
C GLN A 17 19.05 -7.35 1.36
N LYS A 18 19.81 -8.45 1.46
CA LYS A 18 20.48 -9.11 0.32
C LYS A 18 19.52 -9.32 -0.86
N THR A 19 19.98 -8.92 -2.04
CA THR A 19 19.32 -9.08 -3.33
C THR A 19 19.76 -10.38 -3.98
N ASP A 20 18.84 -11.09 -4.61
CA ASP A 20 19.13 -12.25 -5.46
C ASP A 20 19.24 -11.75 -6.90
N ASP A 21 20.44 -11.83 -7.50
CA ASP A 21 20.75 -11.20 -8.79
C ASP A 21 19.86 -11.68 -9.96
N ASN A 22 19.05 -12.72 -9.76
CA ASN A 22 18.17 -13.29 -10.78
C ASN A 22 16.74 -12.72 -10.80
N GLU A 23 16.34 -11.90 -9.83
CA GLU A 23 14.98 -11.35 -9.73
C GLU A 23 14.91 -9.85 -10.02
N SER A 24 13.74 -9.40 -10.48
CA SER A 24 13.45 -7.97 -10.63
C SER A 24 13.56 -7.28 -9.27
N VAL A 25 14.14 -6.09 -9.24
CA VAL A 25 14.27 -5.26 -8.04
C VAL A 25 12.89 -5.02 -7.38
N LEU A 26 11.82 -4.92 -8.18
CA LEU A 26 10.46 -4.74 -7.67
C LEU A 26 9.95 -5.99 -6.92
N ASP A 27 10.22 -7.18 -7.47
CA ASP A 27 9.76 -8.44 -6.87
C ASP A 27 10.54 -8.74 -5.59
N GLN A 28 11.83 -8.43 -5.56
CA GLN A 28 12.65 -8.50 -4.35
C GLN A 28 12.10 -7.57 -3.25
N ASN A 29 11.77 -6.33 -3.60
CA ASN A 29 11.21 -5.37 -2.67
C ASN A 29 9.82 -5.81 -2.17
N TYR A 30 8.99 -6.37 -3.04
CA TYR A 30 7.70 -6.94 -2.65
C TYR A 30 7.85 -8.10 -1.65
N LYS A 31 8.80 -9.02 -1.89
CA LYS A 31 9.10 -10.11 -0.96
C LYS A 31 9.59 -9.61 0.40
N LYS A 32 10.44 -8.58 0.41
CA LYS A 32 10.95 -7.95 1.65
C LYS A 32 9.83 -7.35 2.51
N LEU A 33 8.73 -6.89 1.91
CA LEU A 33 7.56 -6.39 2.65
C LEU A 33 6.85 -7.50 3.45
N GLY A 34 7.00 -8.78 3.06
CA GLY A 34 6.37 -9.91 3.75
C GLY A 34 4.84 -9.86 3.78
N CYS A 35 4.23 -9.04 2.92
CA CYS A 35 2.80 -8.80 2.87
C CYS A 35 2.22 -9.21 1.51
N ASN A 36 1.00 -9.72 1.51
CA ASN A 36 0.31 -10.12 0.30
C ASN A 36 -0.68 -9.03 -0.11
N ILE A 37 -0.24 -8.14 -1.02
CA ILE A 37 -1.03 -7.02 -1.52
C ILE A 37 -1.77 -7.51 -2.77
N LYS A 38 -3.10 -7.55 -2.74
CA LYS A 38 -3.91 -8.12 -3.84
C LYS A 38 -4.94 -7.13 -4.31
N THR A 39 -4.89 -6.79 -5.59
CA THR A 39 -5.89 -5.92 -6.22
C THR A 39 -7.30 -6.49 -6.07
N ILE A 40 -8.22 -5.65 -5.63
CA ILE A 40 -9.66 -5.95 -5.63
C ILE A 40 -10.25 -5.46 -6.96
N ASP A 41 -11.06 -6.31 -7.62
CA ASP A 41 -11.76 -5.92 -8.85
C ASP A 41 -12.78 -4.80 -8.53
N PRO A 42 -12.80 -3.69 -9.27
CA PRO A 42 -13.81 -2.63 -9.12
C PRO A 42 -15.26 -3.11 -9.26
N LYS A 43 -15.50 -4.24 -9.92
CA LYS A 43 -16.84 -4.83 -10.05
C LYS A 43 -17.25 -5.68 -8.86
N ALA A 44 -16.31 -6.00 -7.96
CA ALA A 44 -16.57 -6.82 -6.80
C ALA A 44 -17.44 -6.06 -5.79
N PRO A 45 -18.39 -6.73 -5.11
CA PRO A 45 -19.25 -6.09 -4.11
C PRO A 45 -18.45 -5.47 -2.96
N GLU A 46 -17.29 -6.02 -2.63
CA GLU A 46 -16.37 -5.52 -1.61
C GLU A 46 -15.83 -4.13 -1.96
N PHE A 47 -15.56 -3.87 -3.24
CA PHE A 47 -15.10 -2.58 -3.71
C PHE A 47 -16.16 -1.50 -3.46
N LYS A 48 -17.42 -1.80 -3.80
CA LYS A 48 -18.55 -0.89 -3.60
C LYS A 48 -18.77 -0.56 -2.13
N LEU A 49 -18.63 -1.55 -1.25
CA LEU A 49 -18.76 -1.35 0.19
C LEU A 49 -17.68 -0.39 0.73
N LEU A 50 -16.43 -0.55 0.28
CA LEU A 50 -15.32 0.31 0.68
C LEU A 50 -15.44 1.72 0.10
N GLU A 51 -15.94 1.84 -1.12
CA GLU A 51 -16.25 3.12 -1.76
C GLU A 51 -17.32 3.88 -0.97
N GLU A 52 -18.41 3.21 -0.60
CA GLU A 52 -19.47 3.79 0.21
C GLU A 52 -18.96 4.20 1.61
N TYR A 53 -18.13 3.37 2.25
CA TYR A 53 -17.53 3.71 3.53
C TYR A 53 -16.65 4.97 3.44
N PHE A 54 -15.82 5.07 2.41
CA PHE A 54 -14.98 6.23 2.17
C PHE A 54 -15.80 7.49 1.92
N ASP A 55 -16.82 7.40 1.07
CA ASP A 55 -17.68 8.53 0.72
C ASP A 55 -18.52 9.04 1.90
N ASN A 56 -18.92 8.15 2.80
CA ASN A 56 -19.67 8.51 4.01
C ASN A 56 -18.79 9.13 5.11
N THR A 57 -17.48 8.85 5.13
CA THR A 57 -16.58 9.28 6.21
C THR A 57 -15.59 10.38 5.81
N LYS A 58 -15.51 10.74 4.52
CA LYS A 58 -14.63 11.82 4.05
C LYS A 58 -15.05 13.18 4.61
N GLY A 59 -14.06 13.98 5.01
CA GLY A 59 -14.29 15.37 5.42
C GLY A 59 -14.85 16.20 4.27
N GLY A 60 -15.87 17.03 4.54
CA GLY A 60 -16.68 17.72 3.52
C GLY A 60 -15.93 18.69 2.59
N TYR A 61 -14.66 18.98 2.85
CA TYR A 61 -13.84 19.91 2.05
C TYR A 61 -12.89 19.22 1.07
N SER A 62 -12.82 17.89 1.08
CA SER A 62 -11.86 17.11 0.28
C SER A 62 -12.52 16.51 -0.96
N LYS A 63 -12.11 16.94 -2.17
CA LYS A 63 -12.49 16.27 -3.43
C LYS A 63 -11.54 15.09 -3.70
N VAL A 64 -11.64 14.05 -2.89
CA VAL A 64 -10.85 12.81 -3.05
C VAL A 64 -11.72 11.73 -3.68
N LYS A 65 -11.13 10.91 -4.55
CA LYS A 65 -11.74 9.73 -5.17
C LYS A 65 -10.81 8.54 -4.97
N ILE A 66 -11.39 7.36 -4.82
CA ILE A 66 -10.63 6.11 -4.79
C ILE A 66 -10.13 5.81 -6.21
N GLY A 67 -8.84 5.53 -6.34
CA GLY A 67 -8.24 5.06 -7.59
C GLY A 67 -8.25 3.55 -7.69
N GLU A 68 -7.62 2.88 -6.73
CA GLU A 68 -7.47 1.42 -6.66
C GLU A 68 -7.57 0.96 -5.20
N ILE A 69 -7.96 -0.29 -5.00
CA ILE A 69 -8.04 -0.95 -3.69
C ILE A 69 -7.22 -2.24 -3.73
N TYR A 70 -6.45 -2.47 -2.68
CA TYR A 70 -5.47 -3.55 -2.53
C TYR A 70 -5.58 -4.27 -1.19
#